data_AF-A0A7S2PFA1-F1
#
_entry.id   AF-A0A7S2PFA1-F1
#
_cell.length_a   1.000
_cell.length_b   1.000
_cell.length_c   1.000
_cell.angle_alpha   90.00
_cell.angle_beta   90.00
_cell.angle_gamma   90.00
#
_symmetry.space_group_name_H-M   'P 1'
#
loop_
_entity.id
_entity.type
_entity.pdbx_description
1 polymer ?
#
loop_
_entity_poly.entity_id
_entity_poly.type
_entity_poly.pdbx_seq_one_letter_code
_entity_poly.pdbx_strand_id
1 'polypeptide(L)'
;AICDLDNQPLGSLHMPRHLSFGSFALLKDANGNVLAMLRTAQKKRPQGFSGSSYHVFAPRPQFEGQADAGVAKGMFLWATVTRAPASNTVQVVDGRGASIGKGYTYPGWVSSGL
;
A
#
# COMPACT_ATOMS: atom_id res chain seq x y z
N ALA A 1 6.73 6.26 14.18
CA ALA A 1 7.27 6.98 13.01
C ALA A 1 8.03 5.97 12.15
N ILE A 2 8.12 6.20 10.84
CA ILE A 2 9.07 5.48 10.00
C ILE A 2 10.38 6.25 10.15
N CYS A 3 11.43 5.56 10.57
CA CYS A 3 12.73 6.16 10.81
C CYS A 3 13.79 5.54 9.89
N ASP A 4 14.90 6.24 9.71
CA ASP A 4 16.10 5.67 9.10
C ASP A 4 16.84 4.75 10.10
N LEU A 5 18.02 4.27 9.69
CA LEU A 5 18.85 3.37 10.49
C LEU A 5 19.42 4.05 11.75
N ASP A 6 19.47 5.39 11.77
CA ASP A 6 19.94 6.21 12.87
C ASP A 6 18.79 6.73 13.73
N ASN A 7 17.58 6.16 13.56
CA ASN A 7 16.33 6.55 14.22
C ASN A 7 15.81 7.96 13.90
N GLN A 8 16.33 8.64 12.88
CA GLN A 8 15.77 9.92 12.44
C GLN A 8 14.42 9.72 11.75
N PRO A 9 13.41 10.54 12.07
CA PRO A 9 12.08 10.38 11.50
C PRO A 9 12.07 10.73 10.00
N LEU A 10 11.79 9.73 9.17
CA LEU A 10 11.56 9.89 7.73
C LEU A 10 10.11 10.27 7.42
N GLY A 11 9.19 9.88 8.30
CA GLY A 11 7.77 10.16 8.10
C GLY A 11 6.84 9.36 9.00
N SER A 12 5.57 9.34 8.62
CA SER A 12 4.53 8.65 9.36
C SER A 12 3.61 7.86 8.44
N LEU A 13 3.18 6.69 8.91
CA LEU A 13 2.09 5.94 8.32
C LEU A 13 0.83 6.19 9.15
N HIS A 14 -0.14 6.90 8.57
CA HIS A 14 -1.45 7.08 9.16
C HIS A 14 -2.37 5.94 8.71
N MET A 15 -2.62 5.02 9.62
CA MET A 15 -3.54 3.91 9.40
C MET A 15 -4.98 4.36 9.63
N PRO A 16 -5.94 3.94 8.80
CA PRO A 16 -7.34 4.19 9.06
C PRO A 16 -7.79 3.37 10.28
N ARG A 17 -8.91 3.77 10.91
CA ARG A 17 -9.41 3.09 12.12
C ARG A 17 -9.56 1.59 11.88
N HIS A 18 -9.35 0.81 12.93
CA HIS A 18 -9.50 -0.64 12.90
C HIS A 18 -10.84 -1.05 12.27
N LEU A 19 -10.81 -2.09 11.43
CA LEU A 19 -11.95 -2.60 10.65
C LEU A 19 -12.55 -1.66 9.59
N SER A 20 -11.97 -0.49 9.32
CA SER A 20 -12.39 0.32 8.17
C SER A 20 -12.07 -0.41 6.85
N PHE A 21 -13.05 -0.47 5.95
CA PHE A 21 -12.90 -1.11 4.64
C PHE A 21 -13.03 -0.06 3.54
N GLY A 22 -12.10 -0.08 2.58
CA GLY A 22 -12.04 0.90 1.50
C GLY A 22 -11.47 2.26 1.91
N SER A 23 -11.12 2.47 3.18
CA SER A 23 -10.39 3.65 3.64
C SER A 23 -8.92 3.60 3.24
N PHE A 24 -8.29 4.77 3.18
CA PHE A 24 -6.88 4.91 2.83
C PHE A 24 -5.99 4.89 4.07
N ALA A 25 -4.86 4.19 3.98
CA ALA A 25 -3.69 4.51 4.77
C ALA A 25 -2.84 5.54 4.03
N LEU A 26 -2.29 6.52 4.75
CA LEU A 26 -1.50 7.60 4.16
C LEU A 26 -0.06 7.50 4.66
N LEU A 27 0.88 7.39 3.72
CA LEU A 27 2.30 7.59 4.00
C LEU A 27 2.62 9.07 3.82
N LYS A 28 3.12 9.71 4.87
CA LYS A 28 3.51 11.11 4.85
C LYS A 28 5.00 11.26 5.15
N ASP A 29 5.63 12.28 4.57
CA ASP A 29 6.97 12.71 4.95
C ASP A 29 6.97 13.45 6.30
N ALA A 30 8.14 13.83 6.78
CA ALA A 30 8.31 14.60 8.02
C ALA A 30 7.62 15.98 8.00
N ASN A 31 7.34 16.53 6.81
CA ASN A 31 6.66 17.82 6.62
C ASN A 31 5.13 17.67 6.53
N GLY A 32 4.61 16.44 6.55
CA GLY A 32 3.19 16.13 6.43
C GLY A 32 2.67 16.01 4.99
N ASN A 33 3.54 16.08 3.98
CA ASN A 33 3.17 15.86 2.59
C ASN A 33 2.86 14.39 2.34
N VAL A 34 1.84 14.09 1.55
CA VAL A 34 1.48 12.71 1.20
C VAL A 34 2.45 12.18 0.15
N LEU A 35 3.21 11.15 0.51
CA LEU A 35 4.11 10.43 -0.40
C LEU A 35 3.39 9.27 -1.11
N ALA A 36 2.49 8.59 -0.41
CA ALA A 36 1.69 7.52 -0.98
C ALA A 36 0.35 7.34 -0.27
N MET A 37 -0.65 6.86 -1.01
CA MET A 37 -1.93 6.40 -0.47
C MET A 37 -2.08 4.91 -0.72
N LEU A 38 -2.45 4.15 0.31
CA LEU A 38 -2.66 2.72 0.22
C LEU A 38 -4.13 2.42 0.46
N ARG A 39 -4.75 1.62 -0.41
CA ARG A 39 -6.14 1.17 -0.26
C ARG A 39 -6.29 -0.25 -0.74
N THR A 40 -7.21 -1.00 -0.15
CA THR A 40 -7.61 -2.28 -0.71
C THR A 40 -8.17 -2.11 -2.13
N ALA A 41 -7.74 -2.98 -3.05
CA ALA A 41 -8.29 -3.06 -4.40
C ALA A 41 -9.60 -3.88 -4.46
N GLN A 42 -9.99 -4.47 -3.33
CA GLN A 42 -11.18 -5.29 -3.22
C GLN A 42 -12.45 -4.43 -3.24
N LYS A 43 -13.45 -4.86 -4.01
CA LYS A 43 -14.77 -4.20 -4.04
C LYS A 43 -15.64 -4.56 -2.82
N LYS A 44 -15.37 -5.70 -2.19
CA LYS A 44 -16.09 -6.21 -1.01
C LYS A 44 -15.10 -6.75 0.00
N ARG A 45 -15.49 -6.80 1.28
CA ARG A 45 -14.64 -7.37 2.33
C ARG A 45 -14.31 -8.83 1.99
N PRO A 46 -13.03 -9.22 1.94
CA PRO A 46 -12.65 -10.61 1.72
C PRO A 46 -13.19 -11.49 2.85
N GLN A 47 -13.71 -12.67 2.49
CA GLN A 47 -14.20 -13.69 3.42
C GLN A 47 -13.42 -14.99 3.20
N GLY A 48 -13.17 -15.76 4.27
CA GLY A 48 -12.47 -17.04 4.20
C GLY A 48 -11.03 -16.95 3.67
N PHE A 49 -10.57 -18.00 2.97
CA PHE A 49 -9.23 -18.10 2.37
C PHE A 49 -9.07 -17.29 1.08
N SER A 50 -9.61 -16.07 1.04
CA SER A 50 -9.51 -15.22 -0.16
C SER A 50 -8.12 -14.61 -0.29
N GLY A 51 -7.70 -14.41 -1.54
CA GLY A 51 -6.55 -13.57 -1.86
C GLY A 51 -6.85 -12.12 -1.47
N SER A 52 -5.80 -11.34 -1.27
CA SER A 52 -5.91 -9.92 -0.94
C SER A 52 -5.12 -9.09 -1.93
N SER A 53 -5.64 -7.90 -2.24
CA SER A 53 -4.96 -6.96 -3.13
C SER A 53 -5.07 -5.54 -2.61
N TYR A 54 -3.99 -4.79 -2.79
CA TYR A 54 -3.84 -3.40 -2.37
C TYR A 54 -3.30 -2.57 -3.53
N HIS A 55 -3.88 -1.41 -3.73
CA HIS A 55 -3.36 -0.37 -4.61
C HIS A 55 -2.49 0.59 -3.79
N VAL A 56 -1.34 0.95 -4.38
CA VAL A 56 -0.47 2.00 -3.92
C VAL A 56 -0.55 3.14 -4.95
N PHE A 57 -0.98 4.30 -4.50
CA PHE A 57 -1.07 5.51 -5.31
C PHE A 57 0.02 6.49 -4.92
N ALA A 58 0.56 7.22 -5.91
CA ALA A 58 1.61 8.22 -5.73
C ALA A 58 1.17 9.59 -6.30
N PRO A 59 1.70 10.72 -5.78
CA PRO A 59 1.33 12.08 -6.20
C PRO A 59 1.96 12.50 -7.54
N ARG A 60 2.63 11.58 -8.24
CA ARG A 60 3.26 11.83 -9.54
C ARG A 60 3.05 10.64 -10.49
N PRO A 61 2.99 10.87 -11.81
CA PRO A 61 3.04 9.81 -12.80
C PRO A 61 4.30 8.95 -12.63
N GLN A 62 4.16 7.64 -12.83
CA GLN A 62 5.25 6.67 -12.76
C GLN A 62 5.77 6.28 -14.15
N PHE A 63 5.02 6.62 -15.18
CA PHE A 63 5.38 6.48 -16.59
C PHE A 63 4.69 7.58 -17.41
N GLU A 64 5.22 7.85 -18.59
CA GLU A 64 4.72 8.87 -19.49
C GLU A 64 3.28 8.55 -19.94
N GLY A 65 2.42 9.57 -19.97
CA GLY A 65 1.01 9.43 -20.38
C GLY A 65 0.10 8.76 -19.35
N GLN A 66 0.59 8.49 -18.12
CA GLN A 66 -0.24 7.89 -17.09
C GLN A 66 -1.42 8.79 -16.68
N ALA A 67 -2.64 8.26 -16.73
CA ALA A 67 -3.83 8.95 -16.27
C ALA A 67 -3.95 8.97 -14.73
N ASP A 68 -4.61 10.00 -14.22
CA ASP A 68 -5.05 10.06 -12.81
C ASP A 68 -5.95 8.87 -12.50
N ALA A 69 -5.76 8.27 -11.33
CA ALA A 69 -6.48 7.07 -10.91
C ALA A 69 -7.94 7.35 -10.47
N GLY A 70 -8.35 8.62 -10.36
CA GLY A 70 -9.70 9.04 -10.00
C GLY A 70 -10.06 8.77 -8.54
N VAL A 71 -9.08 8.36 -7.72
CA VAL A 71 -9.29 8.05 -6.28
C VAL A 71 -9.14 9.27 -5.39
N ALA A 72 -8.29 10.21 -5.81
CA ALA A 72 -8.06 11.53 -5.24
C ALA A 72 -7.36 12.35 -6.33
N LYS A 73 -7.65 13.66 -6.40
CA LYS A 73 -7.07 14.53 -7.43
C LYS A 73 -5.54 14.53 -7.36
N GLY A 74 -4.89 14.30 -8.49
CA GLY A 74 -3.43 14.29 -8.63
C GLY A 74 -2.78 12.99 -8.18
N MET A 75 -3.54 11.90 -8.02
CA MET A 75 -3.00 10.61 -7.58
C MET A 75 -3.01 9.60 -8.71
N PHE A 76 -1.87 8.94 -8.89
CA PHE A 76 -1.63 7.98 -9.98
C PHE A 76 -1.41 6.60 -9.39
N LEU A 77 -1.93 5.55 -10.03
CA LEU A 77 -1.72 4.18 -9.58
C LEU A 77 -0.26 3.78 -9.82
N TRP A 78 0.53 3.69 -8.76
CA TRP A 78 1.90 3.25 -8.89
C TRP A 78 1.99 1.74 -9.02
N ALA A 79 1.38 1.02 -8.09
CA ALA A 79 1.49 -0.43 -8.03
C ALA A 79 0.24 -1.09 -7.46
N THR A 80 0.05 -2.34 -7.87
CA THR A 80 -0.89 -3.28 -7.24
C THR A 80 -0.11 -4.42 -6.62
N VAL A 81 -0.30 -4.62 -5.32
CA VAL A 81 0.28 -5.72 -4.56
C VAL A 81 -0.80 -6.77 -4.35
N THR A 82 -0.58 -7.99 -4.84
CA THR A 82 -1.54 -9.09 -4.75
C THR A 82 -0.94 -10.28 -4.04
N ARG A 83 -1.64 -10.77 -3.02
CA ARG A 83 -1.36 -12.03 -2.33
C ARG A 83 -2.33 -13.10 -2.83
N ALA A 84 -1.80 -14.23 -3.29
CA ALA A 84 -2.62 -15.39 -3.65
C ALA A 84 -3.24 -16.05 -2.40
N PRO A 85 -4.43 -16.68 -2.53
CA PRO A 85 -5.00 -17.56 -1.50
C PRO A 85 -3.98 -18.55 -0.95
N ALA A 86 -3.98 -18.74 0.38
CA ALA A 86 -3.11 -19.70 1.07
C ALA A 86 -1.59 -19.58 0.76
N SER A 87 -1.15 -18.43 0.24
CA SER A 87 0.26 -18.17 -0.07
C SER A 87 0.84 -17.08 0.83
N ASN A 88 2.15 -17.18 1.08
CA ASN A 88 2.95 -16.15 1.75
C ASN A 88 3.73 -15.29 0.76
N THR A 89 3.48 -15.44 -0.54
CA THR A 89 4.12 -14.62 -1.57
C THR A 89 3.17 -13.53 -2.05
N VAL A 90 3.72 -12.36 -2.29
CA VAL A 90 3.04 -11.26 -2.98
C VAL A 90 3.67 -11.01 -4.33
N GLN A 91 2.84 -10.70 -5.32
CA GLN A 91 3.25 -10.18 -6.61
C GLN A 91 3.00 -8.67 -6.63
N VAL A 92 3.94 -7.93 -7.18
CA VAL A 92 3.82 -6.48 -7.38
C VAL A 92 3.83 -6.19 -8.88
N VAL A 93 2.77 -5.56 -9.34
CA VAL A 93 2.65 -5.07 -10.72
C VAL A 93 2.54 -3.55 -10.73
N ASP A 94 3.06 -2.89 -11.76
CA ASP A 94 2.92 -1.45 -11.93
C ASP A 94 1.50 -1.06 -12.41
N GLY A 95 1.26 0.24 -12.57
CA GLY A 95 0.00 0.77 -13.10
C GLY A 95 -0.35 0.35 -14.54
N ARG A 96 0.54 -0.32 -15.27
CA ARG A 96 0.31 -0.91 -16.61
C ARG A 96 0.08 -2.42 -16.55
N GLY A 97 0.23 -3.04 -15.37
CA GLY A 97 0.17 -4.47 -15.18
C GLY A 97 1.49 -5.21 -15.41
N ALA A 98 2.60 -4.50 -15.64
CA ALA A 98 3.91 -5.12 -15.77
C ALA A 98 4.42 -5.57 -14.39
N SER A 99 4.95 -6.79 -14.28
CA SER A 99 5.51 -7.28 -13.03
C SER A 99 6.78 -6.50 -12.69
N ILE A 100 6.80 -5.84 -11.53
CA ILE A 100 7.94 -5.04 -11.05
C ILE A 100 8.57 -5.60 -9.79
N GLY A 101 7.97 -6.62 -9.18
CA GLY A 101 8.58 -7.28 -8.04
C GLY A 101 7.78 -8.46 -7.49
N LYS A 102 8.41 -9.13 -6.54
CA LYS A 102 7.82 -10.17 -5.69
C LYS A 102 8.26 -9.91 -4.25
N GLY A 103 7.43 -10.29 -3.29
CA GLY A 103 7.75 -10.18 -1.88
C GLY A 103 7.27 -11.41 -1.11
N TYR A 104 7.73 -11.51 0.12
CA TYR A 104 7.31 -12.52 1.07
C TYR A 104 6.60 -11.83 2.23
N THR A 105 5.39 -12.26 2.54
CA THR A 105 4.73 -11.90 3.80
C THR A 105 5.23 -12.85 4.87
N TYR A 106 6.10 -12.35 5.73
CA TYR A 106 6.41 -13.07 6.96
C TYR A 106 5.19 -12.98 7.90
N PRO A 107 4.81 -14.07 8.57
CA PRO A 107 3.80 -14.02 9.62
C PRO A 107 4.35 -13.18 10.79
N GLY A 108 4.09 -11.87 10.74
CA GLY A 108 4.36 -10.96 11.84
C GLY A 108 3.25 -11.05 12.87
N TRP A 109 3.31 -12.05 13.75
CA TRP A 109 2.88 -11.78 15.12
C TRP A 109 3.95 -10.86 15.70
N VAL A 110 3.76 -9.55 15.61
CA VAL A 110 4.51 -8.65 16.48
C VAL A 110 3.91 -8.89 17.86
N SER A 111 4.49 -9.80 18.63
CA SER A 111 4.29 -9.82 20.06
C SER A 111 4.81 -8.48 20.57
N SER A 112 3.91 -7.58 20.95
CA SER A 112 4.25 -6.51 21.88
C SER A 112 4.65 -7.20 23.19
N GLY A 113 5.94 -7.54 23.30
CA GLY A 113 6.56 -7.84 24.58
C GLY A 113 6.53 -6.56 25.38
N LEU A 114 5.66 -6.54 26.39
CA LEU A 114 5.71 -5.65 27.54
C LEU A 114 7.06 -5.77 28.24
#